data_AF-A0A943Y7D8-F1
#
_entry.id   AF-A0A943Y7D8-F1
#
_cell.length_a   1.000
_cell.length_b   1.000
_cell.length_c   1.000
_cell.angle_alpha   90.00
_cell.angle_beta   90.00
_cell.angle_gamma   90.00
#
_symmetry.space_group_name_H-M   'P 1'
#
loop_
_entity.id
_entity.type
_entity.pdbx_description
1 polymer ?
#
loop_
_entity_poly.entity_id
_entity_poly.type
_entity_poly.pdbx_seq_one_letter_code
_entity_poly.pdbx_strand_id
1 'polypeptide(L)' 'MGKLIIDGNSVYEIDEECLKKRKISPACGIEQALKKQAEREKKEKEQK' A
#
# COMPACT_ATOMS: atom_id res chain seq x y z
N MET A 1 -14.26 -1.28 5.49
CA MET A 1 -13.56 0.02 5.48
C MET A 1 -12.27 -0.15 4.70
N GLY A 2 -12.23 0.28 3.43
CA GLY A 2 -11.02 0.20 2.61
C GLY A 2 -9.90 1.13 3.09
N LYS A 3 -8.65 0.80 2.73
CA LYS A 3 -7.46 1.62 2.93
C LYS A 3 -7.09 2.31 1.61
N LEU A 4 -7.09 3.64 1.60
CA LEU A 4 -6.65 4.43 0.46
C LEU A 4 -5.14 4.68 0.52
N ILE A 5 -4.44 4.39 -0.57
CA ILE A 5 -3.02 4.68 -0.76
C ILE A 5 -2.88 5.72 -1.86
N ILE A 6 -2.12 6.78 -1.59
CA ILE A 6 -1.83 7.85 -2.54
C ILE A 6 -0.34 7.76 -2.88
N ASP A 7 0.00 7.46 -4.13
CA ASP A 7 1.38 7.52 -4.65
C ASP A 7 1.43 8.55 -5.79
N GLY A 8 1.94 9.74 -5.49
CA GLY A 8 1.98 10.86 -6.44
C GLY A 8 0.58 11.32 -6.86
N ASN A 9 0.28 11.24 -8.16
CA ASN A 9 -1.04 11.57 -8.73
C ASN A 9 -2.00 10.37 -8.78
N SER A 10 -1.58 9.18 -8.35
CA SER A 10 -2.39 7.97 -8.40
C SER A 10 -2.97 7.66 -7.03
N VAL A 11 -4.28 7.42 -7.00
CA VAL A 11 -5.04 7.02 -5.82
C VAL A 11 -5.48 5.58 -5.98
N TYR A 12 -5.13 4.75 -5.01
CA TYR A 12 -5.46 3.33 -4.98
C TYR A 12 -6.40 3.06 -3.81
N GLU A 13 -7.59 2.58 -4.09
CA GLU A 13 -8.53 2.12 -3.07
C GLU A 13 -8.34 0.62 -2.86
N ILE A 14 -7.93 0.23 -1.65
CA ILE A 14 -7.74 -1.17 -1.29
C ILE A 14 -8.85 -1.58 -0.34
N ASP A 15 -9.77 -2.41 -0.82
CA ASP A 15 -10.77 -3.01 0.04
C ASP A 15 -10.14 -4.01 1.03
N GLU A 16 -10.73 -4.18 2.22
CA GLU A 16 -10.14 -5.03 3.27
C GLU A 16 -9.95 -6.48 2.82
N GLU A 17 -10.78 -6.93 1.87
CA GLU A 17 -10.67 -8.26 1.29
C GLU A 17 -9.39 -8.45 0.47
N CYS A 18 -8.87 -7.41 -0.19
CA CYS A 18 -7.61 -7.49 -0.94
C CYS A 18 -6.40 -7.63 -0.01
N LEU A 19 -6.39 -6.89 1.10
CA LEU A 19 -5.38 -7.00 2.15
C LEU A 19 -5.42 -8.36 2.84
N LYS A 20 -6.62 -8.85 3.18
CA LYS A 20 -6.81 -10.13 3.88
C LYS A 20 -6.53 -11.35 3.00
N LYS A 21 -6.91 -11.33 1.72
CA LYS A 21 -6.78 -12.50 0.83
C LYS A 21 -5.40 -12.65 0.17
N ARG A 22 -4.45 -11.71 0.33
CA ARG A 22 -3.20 -11.65 -0.48
C ARG A 22 -3.46 -11.80 -1.99
N LYS A 23 -4.66 -11.43 -2.45
CA LYS A 23 -5.11 -11.51 -3.85
C LYS A 23 -4.92 -10.19 -4.59
N ILE A 24 -4.00 -9.34 -4.13
CA ILE A 24 -3.55 -8.22 -4.94
C ILE A 24 -2.78 -8.86 -6.09
N SER A 25 -3.41 -8.93 -7.26
CA SER A 25 -2.77 -9.48 -8.45
C SER A 25 -1.47 -8.72 -8.71
N PRO A 26 -0.35 -9.39 -9.06
CA PRO A 26 0.93 -8.73 -9.32
C PRO A 26 0.87 -7.74 -10.50
N ALA A 27 -0.16 -7.84 -11.36
CA ALA A 27 -0.44 -6.86 -12.40
C ALA A 27 -0.97 -5.51 -11.86
N CYS A 28 -1.43 -5.49 -10.60
CA CYS A 28 -1.91 -4.29 -9.95
C CYS A 28 -0.71 -3.58 -9.30
N GLY A 29 -0.33 -2.40 -9.79
CA GLY A 29 0.80 -1.59 -9.29
C GLY A 29 0.73 -1.18 -7.81
N ILE A 30 -0.38 -1.53 -7.13
CA ILE A 30 -0.63 -1.34 -5.70
C ILE A 30 0.42 -2.02 -4.82
N GLU A 31 0.95 -3.18 -5.22
CA GLU A 31 1.94 -3.90 -4.40
C GLU A 31 3.23 -3.07 -4.21
N GLN A 32 3.64 -2.32 -5.25
CA GLN A 32 4.77 -1.41 -5.16
C GLN A 32 4.45 -0.21 -4.25
N ALA A 33 3.25 0.35 -4.35
CA ALA A 33 2.82 1.47 -3.50
C ALA A 33 2.80 1.06 -2.02
N LEU A 34 2.29 -0.13 -1.70
CA LEU A 34 2.31 -0.72 -0.34
C LEU A 34 3.73 -0.92 0.19
N LYS A 35 4.62 -1.51 -0.61
CA LYS A 35 6.03 -1.70 -0.22
C LYS A 35 6.71 -0.37 0.07
N LYS A 36 6.50 0.62 -0.78
CA LYS A 36 7.09 1.96 -0.68
C LYS A 36 6.54 2.73 0.53
N GLN A 37 5.25 2.60 0.83
CA GLN A 37 4.64 3.20 2.01
C GLN A 37 5.13 2.54 3.31
N ALA A 38 5.23 1.21 3.33
CA ALA A 38 5.77 0.45 4.47
C ALA A 38 7.25 0.76 4.72
N GLU A 39 8.05 0.95 3.66
CA GLU A 39 9.46 1.33 3.79
C GLU A 39 9.62 2.77 4.31
N ARG A 40 8.75 3.71 3.88
CA ARG A 40 8.69 5.06 4.45
C ARG A 40 8.33 5.03 5.94
N GLU A 41 7.29 4.30 6.33
CA GLU A 41 6.92 4.13 7.74
C GLU A 41 8.05 3.52 8.57
N LYS A 42 8.79 2.55 8.03
CA LYS A 42 9.95 1.97 8.72
C LYS A 42 11.08 2.99 8.88
N LYS A 43 11.43 3.74 7.84
CA LYS A 43 12.45 4.79 7.89
C LYS A 43 12.08 5.93 8.84
N GLU A 44 10.79 6.23 8.96
CA GLU A 44 10.28 7.24 9.90
C GLU A 44 10.32 6.74 11.35
N LYS A 45 10.04 5.44 11.58
CA LYS A 45 10.18 4.80 12.90
C LYS A 45 11.63 4.56 13.32
N GLU A 46 12.54 4.34 12.39
CA GLU A 46 13.97 4.11 12.69
C GLU A 46 14.71 5.44 12.96
N GLN A 47 14.16 6.57 12.51
CA GLN A 47 14.67 7.92 12.80
C GLN A 47 14.05 8.56 14.06
N LYS A 48 13.15 7.88 14.75
CA LYS A 48 12.49 8.35 15.98
C LYS A 48 12.98 7.56 17.19
#